data_AF-A0A1H9HSV6-F1
#
_entry.id   AF-A0A1H9HSV6-F1
#
_cell.length_a   1.000
_cell.length_b   1.000
_cell.length_c   1.000
_cell.angle_alpha   90.00
_cell.angle_beta   90.00
_cell.angle_gamma   90.00
#
_symmetry.space_group_name_H-M   'P 1'
#
loop_
_entity.id
_entity.type
_entity.pdbx_description
1 polymer ?
#
loop_
_entity_poly.entity_id
_entity_poly.type
_entity_poly.pdbx_seq_one_letter_code
_entity_poly.pdbx_strand_id
1 'polypeptide(L)' 'MPIYNKLVRDKIPEIIAKQGLNHDTRILNDQEYEKELKKKLTEEVNEYFESEDNSESLEN' A
#
# COMPACT_ATOMS: atom_id res chain seq x y z
N MET A 1 -6.03 14.68 -9.85
CA MET A 1 -6.17 13.83 -8.65
C MET A 1 -4.90 13.02 -8.50
N PRO A 2 -4.39 12.78 -7.28
CA PRO A 2 -3.25 11.90 -7.07
C PRO A 2 -3.62 10.46 -7.45
N ILE A 3 -2.68 9.75 -8.09
CA ILE A 3 -2.81 8.32 -8.41
C ILE A 3 -1.88 7.56 -7.46
N TYR A 4 -2.44 6.62 -6.71
CA TYR A 4 -1.69 5.83 -5.73
C TYR A 4 -1.47 4.41 -6.29
N ASN A 5 -0.30 4.17 -6.86
CA ASN A 5 0.10 2.85 -7.34
C ASN A 5 0.71 2.04 -6.20
N LYS A 6 -0.13 1.58 -5.28
CA LYS A 6 0.27 0.79 -4.10
C LYS A 6 0.02 -0.70 -4.34
N LEU A 7 0.95 -1.53 -3.89
CA LEU A 7 0.69 -2.96 -3.72
C LEU A 7 -0.32 -3.13 -2.59
N VAL A 8 -1.48 -3.70 -2.91
CA VAL A 8 -2.54 -4.02 -1.94
C VAL A 8 -2.74 -5.53 -1.86
N ARG A 9 -3.04 -6.06 -0.67
CA ARG A 9 -3.33 -7.47 -0.42
C ARG A 9 -4.72 -7.64 0.21
N ASP A 10 -5.18 -8.87 0.31
CA ASP A 10 -6.42 -9.25 0.98
C ASP A 10 -7.67 -8.50 0.46
N LYS A 11 -8.51 -8.00 1.36
CA LYS A 11 -9.81 -7.37 1.03
C LYS A 11 -9.72 -5.86 0.84
N ILE A 12 -8.52 -5.30 0.66
CA ILE A 12 -8.36 -3.84 0.50
C ILE A 12 -9.21 -3.28 -0.66
N PRO A 13 -9.24 -3.88 -1.87
CA PRO A 13 -10.16 -3.44 -2.93
C PRO A 13 -11.63 -3.43 -2.49
N GLU A 14 -12.08 -4.44 -1.74
CA GLU A 14 -13.44 -4.51 -1.22
C GLU A 14 -13.72 -3.43 -0.18
N ILE A 15 -12.75 -3.12 0.68
CA ILE A 15 -12.86 -2.06 1.69
C ILE A 15 -12.99 -0.70 1.01
N ILE A 16 -12.15 -0.41 0.00
CA ILE A 16 -12.22 0.83 -0.78
C ILE A 16 -13.58 0.97 -1.47
N ALA A 17 -14.07 -0.12 -2.09
CA ALA A 17 -15.41 -0.14 -2.69
C ALA A 17 -16.52 0.13 -1.66
N LYS A 18 -16.43 -0.47 -0.46
CA LYS A 18 -17.40 -0.25 0.63
C LYS A 18 -17.41 1.19 1.15
N GLN A 19 -16.29 1.91 1.03
CA GLN A 19 -16.19 3.33 1.35
C GLN A 19 -16.75 4.23 0.24
N GLY A 20 -17.22 3.66 -0.88
CA GLY A 20 -17.75 4.43 -2.01
C GLY A 20 -16.66 5.09 -2.87
N LEU A 21 -15.41 4.65 -2.73
CA LEU A 21 -14.28 5.17 -3.49
C LEU A 21 -14.03 4.31 -4.74
N ASN A 22 -13.65 4.98 -5.83
CA ASN A 22 -13.30 4.31 -7.08
C ASN A 22 -11.84 3.83 -7.05
N HIS A 23 -11.58 2.65 -7.60
CA HIS A 23 -10.23 2.12 -7.77
C HIS A 23 -10.15 1.20 -8.99
N ASP A 24 -8.94 1.09 -9.54
CA ASP A 24 -8.59 0.12 -10.57
C ASP A 24 -7.58 -0.86 -9.98
N THR A 25 -7.79 -2.16 -10.19
CA THR A 25 -6.88 -3.21 -9.73
C THR A 25 -6.54 -4.17 -10.86
N ARG A 26 -5.34 -4.73 -10.81
CA ARG A 26 -4.94 -5.88 -11.62
C ARG A 26 -4.16 -6.86 -10.78
N ILE A 27 -4.19 -8.12 -11.16
CA ILE A 27 -3.33 -9.14 -10.56
C ILE A 27 -1.93 -9.04 -11.20
N LEU A 28 -0.90 -9.04 -10.37
CA LEU A 28 0.50 -9.02 -10.78
C LEU A 28 1.00 -10.44 -11.04
N ASN A 29 1.92 -10.60 -11.98
CA ASN A 29 2.71 -11.84 -12.06
C ASN A 29 3.82 -11.86 -10.99
N ASP A 30 4.50 -12.99 -10.81
CA ASP A 30 5.49 -13.17 -9.75
C ASP A 30 6.64 -12.15 -9.79
N GLN A 31 7.14 -11.82 -10.99
CA GLN A 31 8.24 -10.85 -11.16
C GLN A 31 7.80 -9.42 -10.80
N GLU A 32 6.61 -9.04 -11.25
CA GLU A 32 6.00 -7.76 -10.92
C GLU A 32 5.67 -7.66 -9.43
N TYR A 33 5.16 -8.74 -8.85
CA TYR A 33 4.85 -8.82 -7.43
C TYR A 33 6.10 -8.65 -6.57
N GLU A 34 7.20 -9.35 -6.89
CA GLU A 34 8.45 -9.21 -6.14
C GLU A 34 8.97 -7.75 -6.16
N LYS A 35 8.90 -7.12 -7.34
CA LYS A 35 9.32 -5.73 -7.51
C LYS A 35 8.46 -4.76 -6.68
N GLU A 36 7.14 -4.86 -6.81
CA GLU A 36 6.23 -3.96 -6.09
C GLU A 36 6.24 -4.23 -4.58
N LEU A 37 6.50 -5.47 -4.15
CA LEU A 37 6.69 -5.82 -2.74
C LEU A 37 7.92 -5.14 -2.15
N LYS A 38 9.07 -5.21 -2.83
CA LYS A 38 10.29 -4.52 -2.39
C LYS A 38 10.07 -3.01 -2.28
N LYS A 39 9.43 -2.42 -3.29
CA LYS A 39 9.09 -0.99 -3.31
C LYS A 39 8.22 -0.61 -2.12
N LYS A 40 7.14 -1.37 -1.87
CA LYS A 40 6.24 -1.13 -0.74
C LYS A 40 6.97 -1.22 0.59
N LEU A 41 7.79 -2.26 0.80
CA LEU A 41 8.57 -2.40 2.04
C LEU A 41 9.55 -1.24 2.25
N THR A 42 10.19 -0.74 1.20
CA THR A 42 11.08 0.44 1.31
C THR A 42 10.30 1.70 1.65
N GLU A 43 9.12 1.92 1.06
CA GLU A 43 8.23 3.05 1.39
C GLU A 43 7.85 3.01 2.87
N GLU A 44 7.34 1.89 3.37
CA GLU A 44 6.94 1.72 4.78
C GLU A 44 8.10 1.91 5.77
N VAL A 45 9.28 1.38 5.44
CA VAL A 45 10.46 1.53 6.29
C VAL A 45 10.93 2.98 6.33
N ASN A 46 10.91 3.68 5.20
CA ASN A 46 11.26 5.10 5.16
C ASN A 46 10.24 5.93 5.93
N GLU A 47 8.95 5.67 5.75
CA GLU A 47 7.87 6.34 6.51
C GLU A 47 8.05 6.12 8.01
N TYR A 48 8.38 4.89 8.44
CA TYR A 48 8.70 4.57 9.83
C TYR A 48 9.91 5.36 10.38
N PHE A 49 10.95 5.58 9.58
CA PHE A 49 12.12 6.37 10.01
C PHE A 49 11.89 7.88 9.96
N GLU A 50 11.01 8.34 9.07
CA GLU A 50 10.65 9.76 8.92
C GLU A 50 9.59 10.22 9.93
N SER A 51 8.81 9.30 10.51
CA SER A 51 7.90 9.62 11.61
C SER A 51 8.71 9.96 12.87
N GLU A 52 8.88 11.26 13.17
CA GLU A 52 9.51 11.74 14.41
C GLU A 52 8.70 11.41 15.67
N ASP A 53 7.45 10.95 15.52
CA ASP A 53 6.54 10.63 16.61
C ASP A 53 6.32 9.11 16.71
N ASN A 54 6.80 8.52 17.80
CA ASN A 54 6.82 7.08 18.11
C ASN A 54 5.42 6.43 18.29
N SER A 55 4.35 7.15 17.90
CA SER A 55 2.95 6.75 18.05
C SER A 55 2.24 6.44 16.73
N GLU A 56 2.76 6.91 15.59
CA GLU A 56 2.27 6.59 14.23
C GLU A 56 2.92 5.36 13.62
N SER A 57 4.05 4.91 14.17
CA SER A 57 4.85 3.78 13.70
C SER A 57 4.21 2.40 13.91
N LEU A 58 2.97 2.35 14.39
CA LEU A 58 2.19 1.14 14.64
C LEU A 58 0.81 1.23 13.96
N GLU A 59 0.79 1.30 12.62
CA GLU A 59 -0.44 0.93 11.90
C GLU A 59 -0.69 -0.57 12.12
N ASN A 60 -1.73 -0.86 12.92
CA ASN A 60 -2.25 -2.20 13.18
C ASN A 60 -3.30 -2.61 12.13
#